data_AF-A0A938XEI9-F1
#
_entry.id   AF-A0A938XEI9-F1
#
_cell.length_a   1.000
_cell.length_b   1.000
_cell.length_c   1.000
_cell.angle_alpha   90.00
_cell.angle_beta   90.00
_cell.angle_gamma   90.00
#
_symmetry.space_group_name_H-M   'P 1'
#
loop_
_entity.id
_entity.type
_entity.pdbx_description
1 polymer ?
#
loop_
_entity_poly.entity_id
_entity_poly.type
_entity_poly.pdbx_seq_one_letter_code
_entity_poly.pdbx_strand_id
1 'polypeptide(L)'
;MSMNGIDISNHQGRAGFDLAKVPCDFVICKATEGTGFVDAYCDGFVQKAIAMGKPFGVYHFATGKTSGRTEADFFYKNIKGYVGKGILILDWEGSAVGRGVSYAKEFLDRLQELTGVKGLLYSYNNCINSYNWAPVAQADYGLWNAGYYAGDTIMGYNPSAPLYGGTGAWAGAAMYQYTSHGRLSGYSGNLDLNVFYGDRNAWAAYAKGKAVNTDPDGDIRSGGTRQSSGSTKGTVNYQVHVRGDGWLNWKSDGQMAGTTGQNRRIEALRIDMPGDPEIKLHLRTDGDVSYKDIGADTILGTTGKKKRVEAISIKSDSVHYAYRVHQKKYGWSEWEIDGEWAGVRGASCQLEAVEIRNPELLIQAHVQTKGWLTKVPDGCVIGTTGAGLRLEALKIDPLEKTIKVKAHIQTDGWVDYGAITKDTIIGTTGEKKRLECLCLEGDFEWRAHLAKSGWTDWTEADGVATLGTVGQSLQMEAIEIRRK
;
A
#
# COMPACT_ATOMS: atom_id res chain seq x y z
N MET A 1 41.08 7.45 5.70
CA MET A 1 41.53 6.29 6.50
C MET A 1 40.81 5.07 5.97
N SER A 2 41.53 3.95 5.82
CA SER A 2 40.95 2.66 5.42
C SER A 2 41.32 1.60 6.45
N MET A 3 40.51 0.55 6.54
CA MET A 3 40.78 -0.62 7.38
C MET A 3 41.03 -1.83 6.50
N ASN A 4 41.96 -2.68 6.89
CA ASN A 4 42.25 -3.93 6.20
C ASN A 4 41.53 -5.09 6.86
N GLY A 5 40.93 -5.99 6.09
CA GLY A 5 40.16 -7.08 6.66
C GLY A 5 40.24 -8.35 5.85
N ILE A 6 39.61 -9.38 6.40
CA ILE A 6 39.45 -10.68 5.76
C ILE A 6 37.99 -11.08 5.80
N ASP A 7 37.58 -11.95 4.88
CA ASP A 7 36.33 -12.68 4.99
C ASP A 7 36.61 -14.20 5.04
N ILE A 8 35.83 -14.90 5.86
CA ILE A 8 36.07 -16.29 6.23
C ILE A 8 34.76 -17.07 6.37
N SER A 9 34.85 -18.40 6.27
CA SER A 9 33.73 -19.33 6.35
C SER A 9 34.13 -20.63 7.06
N ASN A 10 33.24 -21.61 7.07
CA ASN A 10 33.50 -22.99 7.44
C ASN A 10 34.72 -23.61 6.74
N HIS A 11 35.14 -23.13 5.57
CA HIS A 11 36.35 -23.61 4.90
C HIS A 11 37.60 -23.32 5.74
N GLN A 12 37.78 -22.08 6.18
CA GLN A 12 38.88 -21.71 7.08
C GLN A 12 38.70 -22.34 8.46
N GLY A 13 37.47 -22.41 8.97
CA GLY A 13 37.18 -23.07 10.25
C GLY A 13 37.61 -24.54 10.29
N ARG A 14 37.24 -25.32 9.26
CA ARG A 14 37.66 -26.73 9.13
C ARG A 14 39.17 -26.90 8.98
N ALA A 15 39.86 -25.89 8.45
CA ALA A 15 41.32 -25.86 8.32
C ALA A 15 42.04 -25.43 9.62
N GLY A 16 41.32 -25.22 10.74
CA GLY A 16 41.90 -24.84 12.02
C GLY A 16 42.33 -23.37 12.11
N PHE A 17 41.70 -22.49 11.33
CA PHE A 17 41.98 -21.06 11.37
C PHE A 17 41.75 -20.46 12.76
N ASP A 18 42.70 -19.63 13.21
CA ASP A 18 42.61 -18.91 14.48
C ASP A 18 42.73 -17.39 14.24
N LEU A 19 41.60 -16.69 14.37
CA LEU A 19 41.52 -15.23 14.20
C LEU A 19 42.49 -14.46 15.12
N ALA A 20 42.89 -15.03 16.25
CA ALA A 20 43.84 -14.39 17.16
C ALA A 20 45.28 -14.33 16.61
N LYS A 21 45.62 -15.18 15.63
CA LYS A 21 46.96 -15.30 15.07
C LYS A 21 47.15 -14.52 13.77
N VAL A 22 46.06 -14.10 13.14
CA VAL A 22 46.09 -13.42 11.83
C VAL A 22 45.82 -11.92 12.01
N PRO A 23 46.71 -11.04 11.53
CA PRO A 23 46.49 -9.60 11.62
C PRO A 23 45.34 -9.20 10.69
N CYS A 24 44.35 -8.48 11.23
CA CYS A 24 43.29 -7.80 10.47
C CYS A 24 42.69 -6.68 11.33
N ASP A 25 42.14 -5.63 10.72
CA ASP A 25 41.38 -4.61 11.44
C ASP A 25 39.94 -5.04 11.68
N PHE A 26 39.33 -5.74 10.70
CA PHE A 26 37.98 -6.31 10.76
C PHE A 26 37.90 -7.72 10.16
N VAL A 27 36.80 -8.43 10.43
CA VAL A 27 36.51 -9.76 9.85
C VAL A 27 35.06 -9.89 9.40
N ILE A 28 34.81 -10.52 8.26
CA ILE A 28 33.47 -10.87 7.79
C ILE A 28 33.31 -12.40 7.83
N CYS A 29 32.19 -12.89 8.36
CA CYS A 29 31.97 -14.32 8.58
C CYS A 29 30.75 -14.82 7.80
N LYS A 30 30.88 -15.92 7.05
CA LYS A 30 29.71 -16.62 6.48
C LYS A 30 28.80 -17.04 7.61
N ALA A 31 27.51 -16.72 7.52
CA ALA A 31 26.54 -17.10 8.54
C ALA A 31 25.55 -18.15 8.02
N THR A 32 25.05 -17.96 6.80
CA THR A 32 24.00 -18.80 6.23
C THR A 32 24.13 -18.93 4.72
N GLU A 33 23.54 -19.97 4.16
CA GLU A 33 23.41 -20.17 2.71
C GLU A 33 22.04 -20.77 2.39
N GLY A 34 21.31 -20.14 1.47
CA GLY A 34 19.95 -20.56 1.15
C GLY A 34 19.05 -20.59 2.37
N THR A 35 18.13 -21.55 2.43
CA THR A 35 17.23 -21.74 3.57
C THR A 35 17.57 -22.97 4.43
N GLY A 36 18.70 -23.62 4.14
CA GLY A 36 19.03 -24.94 4.68
C GLY A 36 20.38 -25.03 5.38
N PHE A 37 21.28 -24.05 5.20
CA PHE A 37 22.63 -24.13 5.76
C PHE A 37 22.90 -22.96 6.72
N VAL A 38 23.40 -23.30 7.91
CA VAL A 38 23.94 -22.36 8.90
C VAL A 38 25.40 -22.74 9.11
N ASP A 39 26.29 -21.76 9.00
CA ASP A 39 27.72 -21.99 9.20
C ASP A 39 28.03 -22.16 10.69
N ALA A 40 28.45 -23.37 11.07
CA ALA A 40 28.74 -23.73 12.46
C ALA A 40 29.91 -22.96 13.07
N TYR A 41 30.77 -22.32 12.26
CA TYR A 41 31.93 -21.56 12.73
C TYR A 41 31.65 -20.07 12.91
N CYS A 42 30.55 -19.57 12.35
CA CYS A 42 30.22 -18.14 12.33
C CYS A 42 30.23 -17.50 13.72
N ASP A 43 29.45 -18.05 14.67
CA ASP A 43 29.36 -17.50 16.02
C ASP A 43 30.72 -17.52 16.72
N GLY A 44 31.48 -18.62 16.62
CA GLY A 44 32.81 -18.71 17.20
C GLY A 44 33.76 -17.62 16.70
N PHE A 45 33.74 -17.33 15.39
CA PHE A 45 34.53 -16.23 14.83
C PHE A 45 34.02 -14.85 15.27
N VAL A 46 32.71 -14.64 15.29
CA VAL A 46 32.10 -13.38 15.74
C VAL A 46 32.41 -13.10 17.21
N GLN A 47 32.25 -14.08 18.10
CA GLN A 47 32.56 -13.91 19.53
C GLN A 47 34.05 -13.61 19.74
N LYS A 48 34.94 -14.28 18.98
CA LYS A 48 36.38 -13.99 19.05
C LYS A 48 36.70 -12.58 18.56
N ALA A 49 36.07 -12.11 17.48
CA ALA A 49 36.22 -10.74 17.00
C ALA A 49 35.75 -9.71 18.05
N ILE A 50 34.60 -9.95 18.68
CA ILE A 50 34.06 -9.13 19.78
C ILE A 50 35.05 -9.08 20.95
N ALA A 51 35.56 -10.23 21.40
CA ALA A 51 36.52 -10.31 22.50
C ALA A 51 37.83 -9.55 22.21
N MET A 52 38.22 -9.48 20.94
CA MET A 52 39.40 -8.74 20.48
C MET A 52 39.11 -7.26 20.15
N GLY A 53 37.87 -6.79 20.34
CA GLY A 53 37.47 -5.42 19.99
C GLY A 53 37.55 -5.11 18.49
N LYS A 54 37.43 -6.12 17.62
CA LYS A 54 37.48 -5.97 16.17
C LYS A 54 36.06 -5.78 15.61
N PRO A 55 35.83 -4.81 14.71
CA PRO A 55 34.60 -4.75 13.93
C PRO A 55 34.40 -6.05 13.16
N PHE A 56 33.14 -6.48 13.03
CA PHE A 56 32.80 -7.69 12.29
C PHE A 56 31.57 -7.49 11.40
N GLY A 57 31.44 -8.35 10.40
CA GLY A 57 30.26 -8.47 9.54
C GLY A 57 29.85 -9.93 9.39
N VAL A 58 28.60 -10.14 8.97
CA VAL A 58 28.07 -11.46 8.65
C VAL A 58 27.42 -11.45 7.27
N TYR A 59 27.63 -12.51 6.49
CA TYR A 59 27.05 -12.61 5.15
C TYR A 59 26.17 -13.84 4.96
N HIS A 60 25.22 -13.69 4.04
CA HIS A 60 24.38 -14.75 3.52
C HIS A 60 24.74 -15.06 2.08
N PHE A 61 25.15 -16.29 1.78
CA PHE A 61 25.38 -16.75 0.42
C PHE A 61 24.05 -17.08 -0.25
N ALA A 62 23.68 -16.29 -1.25
CA ALA A 62 22.43 -16.46 -1.98
C ALA A 62 22.49 -17.69 -2.89
N THR A 63 21.48 -18.56 -2.79
CA THR A 63 21.35 -19.70 -3.70
C THR A 63 20.42 -19.40 -4.87
N GLY A 64 19.47 -18.49 -4.66
CA GLY A 64 18.41 -18.18 -5.63
C GLY A 64 17.35 -19.28 -5.78
N LYS A 65 17.35 -20.30 -4.89
CA LYS A 65 16.37 -21.40 -4.90
C LYS A 65 15.00 -20.95 -4.41
N THR A 66 14.95 -19.92 -3.57
CA THR A 66 13.71 -19.30 -3.08
C THR A 66 13.66 -17.81 -3.44
N SER A 67 12.71 -17.04 -2.92
CA SER A 67 12.72 -15.58 -3.11
C SER A 67 13.79 -14.92 -2.23
N GLY A 68 14.22 -13.71 -2.61
CA GLY A 68 15.17 -12.94 -1.81
C GLY A 68 14.62 -12.66 -0.41
N ARG A 69 13.30 -12.45 -0.30
CA ARG A 69 12.63 -12.29 1.00
C ARG A 69 12.75 -13.52 1.90
N THR A 70 12.52 -14.72 1.35
CA THR A 70 12.57 -15.96 2.13
C THR A 70 13.98 -16.25 2.64
N GLU A 71 15.00 -16.03 1.80
CA GLU A 71 16.40 -16.16 2.20
C GLU A 71 16.79 -15.06 3.22
N ALA A 72 16.26 -13.84 3.12
CA ALA A 72 16.47 -12.79 4.11
C ALA A 72 15.82 -13.11 5.48
N ASP A 73 14.63 -13.70 5.50
CA ASP A 73 13.98 -14.18 6.73
C ASP A 73 14.82 -15.27 7.41
N PHE A 74 15.37 -16.20 6.62
CA PHE A 74 16.25 -17.25 7.13
C PHE A 74 17.57 -16.68 7.67
N PHE A 75 18.20 -15.76 6.94
CA PHE A 75 19.39 -15.06 7.41
C PHE A 75 19.11 -14.37 8.75
N TYR A 76 18.09 -13.50 8.80
CA TYR A 76 17.71 -12.76 10.00
C TYR A 76 17.46 -13.67 11.21
N LYS A 77 16.73 -14.78 11.03
CA LYS A 77 16.46 -15.75 12.10
C LYS A 77 17.75 -16.21 12.80
N ASN A 78 18.83 -16.38 12.05
CA ASN A 78 20.11 -16.89 12.53
C ASN A 78 21.08 -15.79 12.96
N ILE A 79 20.95 -14.55 12.48
CA ILE A 79 21.85 -13.44 12.84
C ILE A 79 21.25 -12.36 13.73
N LYS A 80 20.00 -12.47 14.17
CA LYS A 80 19.29 -11.43 14.95
C LYS A 80 20.06 -10.92 16.17
N GLY A 81 20.91 -11.74 16.79
CA GLY A 81 21.76 -11.34 17.92
C GLY A 81 22.90 -10.38 17.57
N TYR A 82 23.21 -10.23 16.28
CA TYR A 82 24.27 -9.39 15.72
C TYR A 82 23.75 -8.10 15.08
N VAL A 83 22.42 -7.97 14.91
CA VAL A 83 21.79 -6.76 14.37
C VAL A 83 22.18 -5.55 15.22
N GLY A 84 22.62 -4.46 14.57
CA GLY A 84 23.10 -3.26 15.25
C GLY A 84 24.54 -3.35 15.77
N LYS A 85 25.21 -4.52 15.65
CA LYS A 85 26.58 -4.75 16.15
C LYS A 85 27.57 -5.05 15.02
N GLY A 86 27.14 -5.79 14.01
CA GLY A 86 27.93 -6.13 12.82
C GLY A 86 27.24 -5.67 11.54
N ILE A 87 28.04 -5.52 10.49
CA ILE A 87 27.53 -5.22 9.15
C ILE A 87 26.81 -6.45 8.59
N LEU A 88 25.65 -6.25 7.96
CA LEU A 88 24.86 -7.33 7.36
C LEU A 88 25.02 -7.32 5.84
N ILE A 89 25.33 -8.47 5.25
CA ILE A 89 25.75 -8.57 3.84
C ILE A 89 24.93 -9.64 3.11
N LEU A 90 24.43 -9.30 1.94
CA LEU A 90 24.00 -10.26 0.92
C LEU A 90 25.18 -10.58 0.02
N ASP A 91 25.61 -11.84 -0.01
CA ASP A 91 26.54 -12.35 -1.01
C ASP A 91 25.72 -12.89 -2.19
N TRP A 92 25.73 -12.14 -3.29
CA TRP A 92 24.97 -12.44 -4.51
C TRP A 92 25.90 -12.82 -5.65
N GLU A 93 26.07 -14.12 -5.82
CA GLU A 93 26.88 -14.71 -6.88
C GLU A 93 26.35 -16.09 -7.29
N GLY A 94 27.12 -16.81 -8.11
CA GLY A 94 26.77 -18.17 -8.54
C GLY A 94 25.38 -18.26 -9.19
N SER A 95 24.59 -19.24 -8.78
CA SER A 95 23.25 -19.47 -9.36
C SER A 95 22.24 -18.37 -9.06
N ALA A 96 22.42 -17.60 -7.98
CA ALA A 96 21.52 -16.50 -7.64
C ALA A 96 21.55 -15.37 -8.67
N VAL A 97 22.65 -15.25 -9.43
CA VAL A 97 22.80 -14.26 -10.51
C VAL A 97 21.67 -14.38 -11.55
N GLY A 98 21.26 -15.61 -11.87
CA GLY A 98 20.18 -15.89 -12.82
C GLY A 98 18.80 -15.39 -12.37
N ARG A 99 18.63 -15.03 -11.08
CA ARG A 99 17.39 -14.44 -10.56
C ARG A 99 17.28 -12.94 -10.80
N GLY A 100 18.38 -12.29 -11.22
CA GLY A 100 18.44 -10.87 -11.54
C GLY A 100 18.42 -9.94 -10.32
N VAL A 101 18.54 -8.63 -10.59
CA VAL A 101 18.67 -7.56 -9.59
C VAL A 101 17.47 -7.47 -8.65
N SER A 102 16.27 -7.82 -9.11
CA SER A 102 15.05 -7.80 -8.30
C SER A 102 15.16 -8.72 -7.08
N TYR A 103 15.78 -9.90 -7.22
CA TYR A 103 16.02 -10.81 -6.11
C TYR A 103 16.91 -10.16 -5.03
N ALA A 104 18.03 -9.56 -5.44
CA ALA A 104 18.95 -8.92 -4.51
C ALA A 104 18.28 -7.74 -3.80
N LYS A 105 17.49 -6.95 -4.54
CA LYS A 105 16.70 -5.85 -3.98
C LYS A 105 15.66 -6.34 -2.97
N GLU A 106 14.92 -7.39 -3.28
CA GLU A 106 13.94 -8.00 -2.38
C GLU A 106 14.58 -8.48 -1.06
N PHE A 107 15.74 -9.12 -1.14
CA PHE A 107 16.48 -9.57 0.04
C PHE A 107 16.90 -8.37 0.90
N LEU A 108 17.55 -7.37 0.31
CA LEU A 108 18.05 -6.19 1.03
C LEU A 108 16.91 -5.37 1.64
N ASP A 109 15.80 -5.20 0.92
CA ASP A 109 14.59 -4.54 1.44
C ASP A 109 14.00 -5.31 2.62
N ARG A 110 13.88 -6.63 2.51
CA ARG A 110 13.38 -7.45 3.60
C ARG A 110 14.30 -7.38 4.82
N LEU A 111 15.61 -7.43 4.61
CA LEU A 111 16.56 -7.31 5.70
C LEU A 111 16.43 -5.95 6.41
N GLN A 112 16.28 -4.86 5.65
CA GLN A 112 16.02 -3.54 6.21
C GLN A 112 14.69 -3.48 6.97
N GLU A 113 13.61 -4.07 6.45
CA GLU A 113 12.32 -4.14 7.16
C GLU A 113 12.44 -4.83 8.52
N LEU A 114 13.21 -5.91 8.59
CA LEU A 114 13.37 -6.73 9.79
C LEU A 114 14.30 -6.10 10.84
N THR A 115 15.32 -5.37 10.37
CA THR A 115 16.46 -4.97 11.21
C THR A 115 16.66 -3.47 11.32
N GLY A 116 16.09 -2.71 10.38
CA GLY A 116 16.32 -1.28 10.22
C GLY A 116 17.67 -0.95 9.58
N VAL A 117 18.53 -1.94 9.36
CA VAL A 117 19.90 -1.81 8.84
C VAL A 117 19.87 -1.84 7.31
N LYS A 118 20.57 -0.89 6.68
CA LYS A 118 20.89 -0.94 5.26
C LYS A 118 22.08 -1.88 5.06
N GLY A 119 21.80 -3.09 4.58
CA GLY A 119 22.84 -4.07 4.29
C GLY A 119 23.74 -3.67 3.12
N LEU A 120 24.83 -4.40 2.94
CA LEU A 120 25.65 -4.33 1.73
C LEU A 120 25.33 -5.46 0.76
N LEU A 121 25.44 -5.16 -0.52
CA LEU A 121 25.53 -6.15 -1.59
C LEU A 121 27.00 -6.49 -1.82
N TYR A 122 27.33 -7.77 -1.73
CA TYR A 122 28.55 -8.35 -2.27
C TYR A 122 28.28 -9.01 -3.62
N SER A 123 29.16 -8.75 -4.60
CA SER A 123 29.21 -9.48 -5.88
C SER A 123 30.55 -9.22 -6.59
N TYR A 124 30.88 -10.05 -7.57
CA TYR A 124 32.07 -9.90 -8.40
C TYR A 124 31.91 -8.83 -9.48
N ASN A 125 33.03 -8.22 -9.88
CA ASN A 125 33.04 -6.97 -10.65
C ASN A 125 32.30 -7.07 -11.99
N ASN A 126 32.36 -8.23 -12.64
CA ASN A 126 31.62 -8.44 -13.88
C ASN A 126 30.10 -8.33 -13.67
N CYS A 127 29.54 -8.88 -12.58
CA CYS A 127 28.14 -8.68 -12.23
C CYS A 127 27.82 -7.22 -11.92
N ILE A 128 28.71 -6.52 -11.22
CA ILE A 128 28.53 -5.09 -10.90
C ILE A 128 28.44 -4.22 -12.16
N ASN A 129 29.14 -4.59 -13.23
CA ASN A 129 29.16 -3.82 -14.47
C ASN A 129 28.20 -4.34 -15.56
N SER A 130 27.64 -5.56 -15.41
CA SER A 130 26.75 -6.17 -16.42
C SER A 130 25.26 -5.96 -16.15
N TYR A 131 24.87 -5.59 -14.92
CA TYR A 131 23.46 -5.46 -14.54
C TYR A 131 23.08 -4.01 -14.19
N ASN A 132 21.79 -3.68 -14.37
CA ASN A 132 21.26 -2.39 -13.93
C ASN A 132 21.03 -2.36 -12.42
N TRP A 133 22.02 -1.87 -11.69
CA TRP A 133 21.98 -1.74 -10.23
C TRP A 133 21.31 -0.48 -9.71
N ALA A 134 20.78 0.39 -10.58
CA ALA A 134 20.12 1.64 -10.16
C ALA A 134 19.07 1.43 -9.06
N PRO A 135 18.19 0.39 -9.09
CA PRO A 135 17.21 0.18 -8.03
C PRO A 135 17.82 -0.10 -6.65
N VAL A 136 19.02 -0.73 -6.60
CA VAL A 136 19.72 -1.05 -5.35
C VAL A 136 20.51 0.16 -4.86
N ALA A 137 21.27 0.81 -5.75
CA ALA A 137 22.09 1.97 -5.41
C ALA A 137 21.24 3.20 -5.01
N GLN A 138 20.16 3.50 -5.74
CA GLN A 138 19.25 4.61 -5.41
C GLN A 138 18.46 4.37 -4.10
N ALA A 139 18.35 3.11 -3.69
CA ALA A 139 17.79 2.75 -2.39
C ALA A 139 18.82 2.82 -1.26
N ASP A 140 20.02 3.35 -1.50
CA ASP A 140 21.06 3.60 -0.48
C ASP A 140 21.57 2.31 0.19
N TYR A 141 21.68 1.22 -0.57
CA TYR A 141 22.41 0.03 -0.12
C TYR A 141 23.88 0.13 -0.50
N GLY A 142 24.77 -0.26 0.41
CA GLY A 142 26.22 -0.22 0.18
C GLY A 142 26.71 -1.31 -0.77
N LEU A 143 27.88 -1.09 -1.37
CA LEU A 143 28.55 -2.06 -2.23
C LEU A 143 29.82 -2.61 -1.56
N TRP A 144 29.93 -3.94 -1.54
CA TRP A 144 31.18 -4.70 -1.38
C TRP A 144 31.54 -5.32 -2.72
N ASN A 145 32.49 -4.74 -3.45
CA ASN A 145 32.85 -5.16 -4.80
C ASN A 145 33.99 -6.20 -4.72
N ALA A 146 33.93 -7.29 -5.48
CA ALA A 146 35.06 -8.22 -5.60
C ALA A 146 35.71 -8.12 -6.99
N GLY A 147 37.03 -7.97 -7.04
CA GLY A 147 37.74 -7.95 -8.32
C GLY A 147 39.24 -8.08 -8.12
N TYR A 148 39.88 -9.06 -8.75
CA TYR A 148 41.26 -9.42 -8.45
C TYR A 148 42.22 -8.78 -9.43
N TYR A 149 42.66 -7.56 -9.14
CA TYR A 149 43.49 -6.76 -10.04
C TYR A 149 44.84 -7.41 -10.41
N ALA A 150 45.30 -8.35 -9.58
CA ALA A 150 46.56 -9.09 -9.76
C ALA A 150 46.36 -10.59 -10.03
N GLY A 151 45.13 -11.02 -10.36
CA GLY A 151 44.80 -12.44 -10.53
C GLY A 151 45.15 -13.28 -9.29
N ASP A 152 45.76 -14.44 -9.52
CA ASP A 152 46.11 -15.43 -8.48
C ASP A 152 47.46 -15.15 -7.79
N THR A 153 47.99 -13.93 -7.94
CA THR A 153 49.26 -13.54 -7.32
C THR A 153 49.12 -13.56 -5.79
N ILE A 154 50.00 -14.31 -5.12
CA ILE A 154 50.06 -14.34 -3.66
C ILE A 154 50.52 -12.98 -3.13
N MET A 155 49.76 -12.40 -2.20
CA MET A 155 50.07 -11.08 -1.65
C MET A 155 49.60 -10.88 -0.20
N GLY A 156 50.17 -9.88 0.47
CA GLY A 156 49.69 -9.40 1.77
C GLY A 156 48.68 -8.25 1.63
N TYR A 157 48.53 -7.46 2.69
CA TYR A 157 47.64 -6.30 2.64
C TYR A 157 48.13 -5.23 1.66
N ASN A 158 47.21 -4.71 0.85
CA ASN A 158 47.41 -3.56 -0.01
C ASN A 158 46.24 -2.57 0.16
N PRO A 159 46.32 -1.62 1.11
CA PRO A 159 45.24 -0.64 1.34
C PRO A 159 45.03 0.33 0.17
N SER A 160 45.95 0.35 -0.79
CA SER A 160 45.89 1.12 -2.03
C SER A 160 45.69 0.23 -3.26
N ALA A 161 45.13 -0.97 -3.07
CA ALA A 161 44.76 -1.86 -4.18
C ALA A 161 43.90 -1.09 -5.21
N PRO A 162 44.31 -1.04 -6.48
CA PRO A 162 43.53 -0.36 -7.51
C PRO A 162 42.24 -1.12 -7.73
N LEU A 163 41.12 -0.40 -7.85
CA LEU A 163 39.84 -1.01 -8.20
C LEU A 163 39.95 -1.69 -9.57
N TYR A 164 39.68 -2.98 -9.61
CA TYR A 164 39.48 -3.70 -10.86
C TYR A 164 38.13 -3.31 -11.47
N GLY A 165 38.13 -2.70 -12.66
CA GLY A 165 36.91 -2.25 -13.35
C GLY A 165 36.20 -1.08 -12.64
N GLY A 166 34.87 -1.02 -12.77
CA GLY A 166 34.04 0.04 -12.21
C GLY A 166 33.17 -0.41 -11.04
N THR A 167 32.49 0.55 -10.40
CA THR A 167 31.51 0.34 -9.32
C THR A 167 30.07 0.38 -9.81
N GLY A 168 29.82 0.20 -11.11
CA GLY A 168 28.47 0.16 -11.69
C GLY A 168 27.65 1.42 -11.37
N ALA A 169 26.49 1.23 -10.75
CA ALA A 169 25.58 2.32 -10.38
C ALA A 169 25.99 3.10 -9.11
N TRP A 170 27.02 2.65 -8.39
CA TRP A 170 27.49 3.32 -7.17
C TRP A 170 28.60 4.32 -7.47
N ALA A 171 28.60 5.44 -6.75
CA ALA A 171 29.68 6.43 -6.81
C ALA A 171 31.03 5.90 -6.26
N GLY A 172 30.98 4.87 -5.41
CA GLY A 172 32.13 4.18 -4.86
C GLY A 172 31.70 2.94 -4.08
N ALA A 173 32.65 2.04 -3.83
CA ALA A 173 32.43 0.88 -2.98
C ALA A 173 32.67 1.26 -1.51
N ALA A 174 31.89 0.69 -0.58
CA ALA A 174 32.20 0.77 0.83
C ALA A 174 33.35 -0.18 1.19
N MET A 175 33.41 -1.33 0.50
CA MET A 175 34.43 -2.35 0.70
C MET A 175 34.86 -2.96 -0.64
N TYR A 176 36.12 -3.37 -0.73
CA TYR A 176 36.68 -4.01 -1.92
C TYR A 176 37.47 -5.26 -1.55
N GLN A 177 37.02 -6.42 -2.03
CA GLN A 177 37.77 -7.67 -1.98
C GLN A 177 38.68 -7.73 -3.21
N TYR A 178 39.99 -7.59 -2.99
CA TYR A 178 40.94 -7.37 -4.08
C TYR A 178 41.81 -8.59 -4.41
N THR A 179 41.73 -9.66 -3.61
CA THR A 179 42.38 -10.94 -3.88
C THR A 179 41.72 -12.05 -3.06
N SER A 180 41.70 -13.26 -3.62
CA SER A 180 41.44 -14.53 -2.91
C SER A 180 42.72 -15.30 -2.58
N HIS A 181 43.88 -14.75 -2.94
CA HIS A 181 45.21 -15.37 -2.79
C HIS A 181 46.05 -14.64 -1.74
N GLY A 182 45.38 -14.07 -0.72
CA GLY A 182 46.04 -13.43 0.40
C GLY A 182 46.88 -14.42 1.22
N ARG A 183 48.08 -14.00 1.64
CA ARG A 183 48.91 -14.72 2.61
C ARG A 183 49.33 -13.80 3.73
N LEU A 184 48.90 -14.13 4.94
CA LEU A 184 49.20 -13.37 6.15
C LEU A 184 49.88 -14.26 7.18
N SER A 185 50.73 -13.66 8.02
CA SER A 185 51.33 -14.37 9.15
C SER A 185 50.24 -14.96 10.05
N GLY A 186 50.45 -16.18 10.56
CA GLY A 186 49.51 -16.88 11.43
C GLY A 186 48.56 -17.86 10.72
N TYR A 187 48.54 -17.90 9.37
CA TYR A 187 47.78 -18.88 8.60
C TYR A 187 48.49 -19.24 7.29
N SER A 188 48.63 -20.53 7.00
CA SER A 188 49.38 -21.03 5.83
C SER A 188 48.54 -21.14 4.55
N GLY A 189 47.21 -21.07 4.65
CA GLY A 189 46.29 -21.10 3.52
C GLY A 189 46.08 -19.73 2.87
N ASN A 190 45.31 -19.72 1.78
CA ASN A 190 44.88 -18.48 1.14
C ASN A 190 43.72 -17.83 1.93
N LEU A 191 43.70 -16.51 1.93
CA LEU A 191 42.66 -15.68 2.53
C LEU A 191 42.16 -14.66 1.52
N ASP A 192 40.86 -14.40 1.57
CA ASP A 192 40.24 -13.28 0.88
C ASP A 192 40.60 -11.99 1.62
N LEU A 193 41.28 -11.06 0.94
CA LEU A 193 41.72 -9.79 1.55
C LEU A 193 40.88 -8.62 1.05
N ASN A 194 40.52 -7.78 2.02
CA ASN A 194 39.58 -6.68 1.83
C ASN A 194 40.17 -5.37 2.31
N VAL A 195 39.75 -4.29 1.66
CA VAL A 195 39.86 -2.93 2.18
C VAL A 195 38.46 -2.36 2.40
N PHE A 196 38.20 -1.84 3.59
CA PHE A 196 37.02 -1.02 3.88
C PHE A 196 37.42 0.45 3.79
N TYR A 197 36.71 1.21 2.95
CA TYR A 197 36.99 2.62 2.67
C TYR A 197 36.35 3.54 3.72
N GLY A 198 36.71 3.31 4.99
CA GLY A 198 36.26 4.10 6.12
C GLY A 198 37.01 3.73 7.41
N ASP A 199 36.71 4.46 8.48
CA ASP A 199 37.21 4.17 9.83
C ASP A 199 36.18 3.38 10.66
N ARG A 200 36.46 3.18 11.95
CA ARG A 200 35.58 2.46 12.88
C ARG A 200 34.21 3.14 13.08
N ASN A 201 34.14 4.46 12.95
CA ASN A 201 32.87 5.18 13.07
C ASN A 201 32.01 4.97 11.83
N ALA A 202 32.61 5.03 10.65
CA ALA A 202 31.94 4.68 9.39
C ALA A 202 31.44 3.22 9.43
N TRP A 203 32.25 2.28 9.93
CA TRP A 203 31.82 0.90 10.13
C TRP A 203 30.60 0.79 11.04
N ALA A 204 30.64 1.46 12.21
CA ALA A 204 29.53 1.46 13.15
C ALA A 204 28.25 2.07 12.54
N ALA A 205 28.37 3.03 11.61
CA ALA A 205 27.24 3.58 10.90
C ALA A 205 26.59 2.55 9.94
N TYR A 206 27.38 1.75 9.22
CA TYR A 206 26.86 0.64 8.40
C TYR A 206 26.23 -0.47 9.23
N ALA A 207 26.71 -0.72 10.45
CA ALA A 207 26.15 -1.76 11.33
C ALA A 207 24.85 -1.33 12.02
N LYS A 208 24.60 -0.03 12.19
CA LYS A 208 23.42 0.50 12.89
C LYS A 208 22.24 0.69 11.94
N GLY A 209 21.06 0.24 12.37
CA GLY A 209 19.81 0.46 11.65
C GLY A 209 19.11 1.75 12.07
N LYS A 210 18.27 2.30 11.18
CA LYS A 210 17.17 3.19 11.57
C LYS A 210 16.14 2.37 12.37
N ALA A 211 15.44 2.95 13.34
CA ALA A 211 14.49 2.20 14.16
C ALA A 211 13.49 1.38 13.31
N VAL A 212 13.37 0.07 13.59
CA VAL A 212 12.40 -0.81 12.93
C VAL A 212 10.99 -0.39 13.32
N ASN A 213 10.14 -0.13 12.34
CA ASN A 213 8.72 0.08 12.59
C ASN A 213 8.03 -1.27 12.83
N THR A 214 7.64 -1.54 14.07
CA THR A 214 6.91 -2.77 14.46
C THR A 214 5.39 -2.66 14.25
N ASP A 215 4.91 -1.63 13.54
CA ASP A 215 3.49 -1.45 13.32
C ASP A 215 2.95 -2.51 12.33
N PRO A 216 1.93 -3.30 12.71
CA PRO A 216 1.45 -4.43 11.91
C PRO A 216 0.83 -4.01 10.58
N ASP A 217 0.53 -2.72 10.38
CA ASP A 217 -0.04 -2.22 9.14
C ASP A 217 1.04 -1.79 8.12
N GLY A 218 2.33 -1.93 8.46
CA GLY A 218 3.48 -1.50 7.65
C GLY A 218 3.75 0.00 7.75
N ASP A 219 4.70 0.55 6.98
CA ASP A 219 5.13 1.95 7.06
C ASP A 219 4.14 2.97 6.46
N ILE A 220 4.13 4.18 7.03
CA ILE A 220 3.45 5.33 6.40
C ILE A 220 4.17 5.65 5.09
N ARG A 221 3.42 5.91 4.03
CA ARG A 221 3.95 6.15 2.69
C ARG A 221 3.84 7.62 2.32
N SER A 222 4.83 8.12 1.60
CA SER A 222 4.73 9.37 0.83
C SER A 222 3.90 9.12 -0.45
N GLY A 223 3.18 10.15 -0.92
CA GLY A 223 2.29 10.06 -2.09
C GLY A 223 0.81 9.94 -1.72
N GLY A 224 -0.02 9.44 -2.63
CA GLY A 224 -1.46 9.29 -2.42
C GLY A 224 -2.23 10.62 -2.38
N THR A 225 -3.51 10.57 -2.03
CA THR A 225 -4.37 11.76 -1.90
C THR A 225 -4.61 12.07 -0.43
N ARG A 226 -4.64 13.35 -0.08
CA ARG A 226 -5.00 13.83 1.25
C ARG A 226 -6.20 14.76 1.14
N GLN A 227 -7.05 14.78 2.17
CA GLN A 227 -8.13 15.76 2.27
C GLN A 227 -7.61 17.20 2.09
N SER A 228 -8.48 18.09 1.59
CA SER A 228 -8.13 19.51 1.43
C SER A 228 -7.73 20.17 2.76
N SER A 229 -6.93 21.23 2.69
CA SER A 229 -6.62 22.06 3.85
C SER A 229 -7.84 22.86 4.32
N GLY A 230 -7.82 23.33 5.58
CA GLY A 230 -8.94 24.06 6.17
C GLY A 230 -10.10 23.17 6.62
N SER A 231 -10.87 23.67 7.58
CA SER A 231 -12.11 23.02 8.01
C SER A 231 -13.28 23.55 7.19
N THR A 232 -14.23 22.69 6.86
CA THR A 232 -15.51 23.06 6.26
C THR A 232 -16.64 22.75 7.23
N LYS A 233 -17.73 23.52 7.12
CA LYS A 233 -18.93 23.32 7.92
C LYS A 233 -20.15 23.30 7.01
N GLY A 234 -21.03 22.35 7.25
CA GLY A 234 -22.28 22.17 6.55
C GLY A 234 -23.28 21.37 7.39
N THR A 235 -24.11 20.55 6.76
CA THR A 235 -25.19 19.81 7.44
C THR A 235 -24.65 18.58 8.15
N VAL A 236 -23.80 17.80 7.47
CA VAL A 236 -23.13 16.62 8.04
C VAL A 236 -21.65 16.94 8.16
N ASN A 237 -21.17 17.13 9.40
CA ASN A 237 -19.79 17.49 9.70
C ASN A 237 -19.05 16.32 10.33
N TYR A 238 -17.85 15.99 9.85
CA TYR A 238 -17.08 14.87 10.36
C TYR A 238 -15.57 15.13 10.32
N GLN A 239 -14.87 14.48 11.22
CA GLN A 239 -13.42 14.55 11.37
C GLN A 239 -12.87 13.16 11.65
N VAL A 240 -11.68 12.87 11.13
CA VAL A 240 -11.01 11.59 11.37
C VAL A 240 -9.69 11.79 12.10
N HIS A 241 -9.42 10.90 13.05
CA HIS A 241 -8.12 10.75 13.69
C HIS A 241 -7.32 9.67 12.94
N VAL A 242 -6.23 10.06 12.30
CA VAL A 242 -5.38 9.15 11.53
C VAL A 242 -4.04 8.90 12.20
N ARG A 243 -3.52 7.69 12.02
CA ARG A 243 -2.17 7.33 12.45
C ARG A 243 -1.13 8.34 11.94
N GLY A 244 -0.26 8.78 12.86
CA GLY A 244 0.89 9.64 12.57
C GLY A 244 0.60 11.14 12.58
N ASP A 245 -0.64 11.56 12.34
CA ASP A 245 -1.02 13.00 12.30
C ASP A 245 -2.08 13.39 13.34
N GLY A 246 -2.80 12.42 13.91
CA GLY A 246 -3.89 12.71 14.83
C GLY A 246 -5.16 13.20 14.13
N TRP A 247 -5.89 14.12 14.76
CA TRP A 247 -7.10 14.71 14.20
C TRP A 247 -6.77 15.61 13.02
N LEU A 248 -7.32 15.29 11.84
CA LEU A 248 -7.22 16.15 10.64
C LEU A 248 -8.32 17.20 10.62
N ASN A 249 -8.31 18.22 9.74
CA ASN A 249 -9.39 19.22 9.69
C ASN A 249 -10.80 18.61 9.48
N TRP A 250 -11.82 19.28 10.00
CA TRP A 250 -13.23 18.92 9.78
C TRP A 250 -13.61 19.03 8.31
N LYS A 251 -14.45 18.10 7.87
CA LYS A 251 -15.02 18.06 6.52
C LYS A 251 -16.53 17.90 6.61
N SER A 252 -17.22 18.27 5.54
CA SER A 252 -18.67 18.19 5.51
C SER A 252 -19.21 17.74 4.16
N ASP A 253 -20.43 17.22 4.18
CA ASP A 253 -21.30 17.01 3.02
C ASP A 253 -20.61 16.36 1.81
N GLY A 254 -20.02 15.19 2.03
CA GLY A 254 -19.44 14.35 0.99
C GLY A 254 -17.98 14.68 0.66
N GLN A 255 -17.37 15.67 1.32
CA GLN A 255 -15.93 15.92 1.18
C GLN A 255 -15.10 14.81 1.84
N MET A 256 -14.09 14.30 1.14
CA MET A 256 -13.20 13.28 1.71
C MET A 256 -12.54 13.75 3.01
N ALA A 257 -12.74 12.98 4.09
CA ALA A 257 -11.97 13.08 5.33
C ALA A 257 -10.95 11.94 5.41
N GLY A 258 -9.68 12.25 5.64
CA GLY A 258 -8.59 11.27 5.70
C GLY A 258 -7.59 11.35 4.54
N THR A 259 -7.05 10.20 4.17
CA THR A 259 -6.04 10.04 3.11
C THR A 259 -6.28 8.76 2.33
N THR A 260 -5.80 8.66 1.10
CA THR A 260 -5.78 7.41 0.33
C THR A 260 -4.36 7.06 -0.07
N GLY A 261 -3.97 5.79 0.04
CA GLY A 261 -2.66 5.30 -0.40
C GLY A 261 -1.46 5.67 0.49
N GLN A 262 -1.69 6.39 1.61
CA GLN A 262 -0.63 6.80 2.54
C GLN A 262 -0.37 5.78 3.66
N ASN A 263 -1.16 4.71 3.75
CA ASN A 263 -1.10 3.76 4.86
C ASN A 263 -1.35 4.40 6.23
N ARG A 264 -2.14 5.47 6.26
CA ARG A 264 -2.57 6.18 7.46
C ARG A 264 -3.98 5.74 7.81
N ARG A 265 -4.07 4.68 8.61
CA ARG A 265 -5.36 4.16 9.06
C ARG A 265 -6.13 5.20 9.87
N ILE A 266 -7.44 5.20 9.73
CA ILE A 266 -8.37 5.86 10.64
C ILE A 266 -8.45 5.03 11.92
N GLU A 267 -8.31 5.70 13.07
CA GLU A 267 -8.38 5.09 14.41
C GLU A 267 -9.62 5.56 15.19
N ALA A 268 -10.10 6.78 14.89
CA ALA A 268 -11.32 7.33 15.44
C ALA A 268 -11.98 8.34 14.51
N LEU A 269 -13.26 8.62 14.76
CA LEU A 269 -14.05 9.66 14.10
C LEU A 269 -14.72 10.55 15.15
N ARG A 270 -15.02 11.79 14.76
CA ARG A 270 -15.99 12.69 15.41
C ARG A 270 -16.99 13.10 14.35
N ILE A 271 -18.26 13.14 14.71
CA ILE A 271 -19.31 13.44 13.74
C ILE A 271 -20.41 14.27 14.42
N ASP A 272 -20.85 15.30 13.72
CA ASP A 272 -21.91 16.23 14.10
C ASP A 272 -22.90 16.35 12.93
N MET A 273 -24.09 15.78 13.10
CA MET A 273 -25.10 15.66 12.05
C MET A 273 -26.52 15.63 12.66
N PRO A 274 -27.56 16.07 11.93
CA PRO A 274 -28.94 16.09 12.44
C PRO A 274 -29.52 14.68 12.53
N GLY A 275 -30.60 14.48 13.29
CA GLY A 275 -31.42 13.27 13.21
C GLY A 275 -31.05 12.13 14.17
N ASP A 276 -30.30 12.40 15.23
CA ASP A 276 -29.98 11.43 16.30
C ASP A 276 -29.45 10.07 15.79
N PRO A 277 -28.31 10.05 15.08
CA PRO A 277 -27.84 8.84 14.42
C PRO A 277 -27.38 7.76 15.41
N GLU A 278 -27.65 6.49 15.07
CA GLU A 278 -26.94 5.32 15.57
C GLU A 278 -25.77 5.01 14.61
N ILE A 279 -24.54 5.01 15.13
CA ILE A 279 -23.34 4.70 14.35
C ILE A 279 -22.69 3.43 14.88
N LYS A 280 -22.27 2.54 13.99
CA LYS A 280 -21.51 1.34 14.31
C LYS A 280 -20.17 1.38 13.60
N LEU A 281 -19.11 1.04 14.33
CA LEU A 281 -17.78 0.84 13.77
C LEU A 281 -17.36 -0.61 13.94
N HIS A 282 -16.75 -1.19 12.91
CA HIS A 282 -15.99 -2.44 13.06
C HIS A 282 -14.53 -2.12 13.35
N LEU A 283 -14.06 -2.45 14.55
CA LEU A 283 -12.67 -2.28 14.97
C LEU A 283 -11.93 -3.62 14.94
N ARG A 284 -10.68 -3.63 14.45
CA ARG A 284 -9.88 -4.87 14.26
C ARG A 284 -9.94 -5.85 15.44
N THR A 285 -9.81 -5.34 16.67
CA THR A 285 -9.70 -6.16 17.89
C THR A 285 -10.98 -6.22 18.71
N ASP A 286 -11.87 -5.23 18.55
CA ASP A 286 -13.02 -5.06 19.42
C ASP A 286 -14.33 -5.44 18.70
N GLY A 287 -14.27 -5.77 17.40
CA GLY A 287 -15.44 -6.12 16.60
C GLY A 287 -16.36 -4.93 16.37
N ASP A 288 -17.66 -5.20 16.30
CA ASP A 288 -18.69 -4.18 16.07
C ASP A 288 -18.98 -3.42 17.39
N VAL A 289 -18.80 -2.10 17.35
CA VAL A 289 -19.06 -1.20 18.49
C VAL A 289 -20.12 -0.18 18.08
N SER A 290 -21.20 -0.08 18.86
CA SER A 290 -22.32 0.84 18.61
C SER A 290 -22.21 2.12 19.45
N TYR A 291 -22.65 3.24 18.87
CA TYR A 291 -22.66 4.57 19.46
C TYR A 291 -24.04 5.22 19.26
N LYS A 292 -24.51 5.91 20.29
CA LYS A 292 -25.75 6.71 20.34
C LYS A 292 -25.46 8.03 21.07
N ASP A 293 -26.41 8.97 21.04
CA ASP A 293 -26.29 10.29 21.66
C ASP A 293 -25.00 11.01 21.21
N ILE A 294 -24.76 10.98 19.90
CA ILE A 294 -23.51 11.42 19.28
C ILE A 294 -23.57 12.93 19.07
N GLY A 295 -22.61 13.66 19.65
CA GLY A 295 -22.37 15.07 19.37
C GLY A 295 -20.96 15.31 18.83
N ALA A 296 -20.65 16.57 18.50
CA ALA A 296 -19.39 16.98 17.88
C ALA A 296 -18.11 16.52 18.63
N ASP A 297 -18.18 16.39 19.96
CA ASP A 297 -17.05 15.94 20.78
C ASP A 297 -17.04 14.45 21.09
N THR A 298 -18.08 13.71 20.68
CA THR A 298 -18.16 12.26 20.88
C THR A 298 -17.13 11.55 20.01
N ILE A 299 -16.19 10.85 20.65
CA ILE A 299 -15.15 10.07 19.96
C ILE A 299 -15.69 8.68 19.65
N LEU A 300 -15.79 8.36 18.35
CA LEU A 300 -16.16 7.06 17.84
C LEU A 300 -14.87 6.30 17.49
N GLY A 301 -14.55 5.21 18.20
CA GLY A 301 -13.29 4.47 18.05
C GLY A 301 -12.29 4.78 19.16
N THR A 302 -10.99 4.83 18.84
CA THR A 302 -9.95 5.07 19.85
C THR A 302 -8.82 5.96 19.35
N THR A 303 -8.31 6.83 20.22
CA THR A 303 -7.08 7.61 19.96
C THR A 303 -5.91 7.00 20.73
N GLY A 304 -4.74 6.87 20.09
CA GLY A 304 -3.50 6.44 20.76
C GLY A 304 -3.40 4.95 21.11
N LYS A 305 -4.45 4.15 20.90
CA LYS A 305 -4.47 2.70 21.16
C LYS A 305 -4.08 1.83 19.96
N LYS A 306 -3.78 2.45 18.81
CA LYS A 306 -3.45 1.77 17.53
C LYS A 306 -4.53 0.81 17.03
N LYS A 307 -5.80 1.00 17.45
CA LYS A 307 -6.93 0.22 16.95
C LYS A 307 -7.52 0.94 15.74
N ARG A 308 -7.50 0.27 14.59
CA ARG A 308 -8.06 0.79 13.35
C ARG A 308 -9.54 0.50 13.21
N VAL A 309 -10.20 1.37 12.47
CA VAL A 309 -11.54 1.14 11.91
C VAL A 309 -11.40 0.39 10.59
N GLU A 310 -12.28 -0.59 10.34
CA GLU A 310 -12.34 -1.36 9.08
C GLU A 310 -13.65 -1.17 8.31
N ALA A 311 -14.74 -0.80 9.00
CA ALA A 311 -16.04 -0.52 8.40
C ALA A 311 -16.86 0.43 9.28
N ILE A 312 -17.84 1.11 8.68
CA ILE A 312 -18.79 2.01 9.34
C ILE A 312 -20.22 1.74 8.85
N SER A 313 -21.18 1.84 9.74
CA SER A 313 -22.63 1.84 9.46
C SER A 313 -23.26 3.01 10.19
N ILE A 314 -24.13 3.76 9.52
CA ILE A 314 -24.77 4.98 10.03
C ILE A 314 -26.25 4.88 9.72
N LYS A 315 -27.10 5.00 10.73
CA LYS A 315 -28.56 4.98 10.57
C LYS A 315 -29.21 6.08 11.40
N SER A 316 -30.25 6.70 10.87
CA SER A 316 -31.23 7.48 11.64
C SER A 316 -32.65 7.02 11.29
N ASP A 317 -33.59 7.25 12.20
CA ASP A 317 -35.02 7.01 11.95
C ASP A 317 -35.73 8.25 11.36
N SER A 318 -35.06 9.41 11.32
CA SER A 318 -35.65 10.68 10.84
C SER A 318 -34.94 11.29 9.63
N VAL A 319 -33.71 10.88 9.34
CA VAL A 319 -32.87 11.46 8.30
C VAL A 319 -32.13 10.35 7.55
N HIS A 320 -32.00 10.49 6.23
CA HIS A 320 -31.24 9.56 5.38
C HIS A 320 -29.78 9.97 5.28
N TYR A 321 -28.83 9.03 5.33
CA TYR A 321 -27.42 9.30 5.03
C TYR A 321 -26.90 8.42 3.90
N ALA A 322 -26.01 9.01 3.11
CA ALA A 322 -25.18 8.31 2.15
C ALA A 322 -23.73 8.39 2.63
N TYR A 323 -23.04 7.26 2.66
CA TYR A 323 -21.64 7.20 3.07
C TYR A 323 -20.85 6.13 2.34
N ARG A 324 -19.55 6.35 2.20
CA ARG A 324 -18.61 5.38 1.65
C ARG A 324 -17.25 5.53 2.30
N VAL A 325 -16.43 4.50 2.18
CA VAL A 325 -15.10 4.45 2.79
C VAL A 325 -14.04 4.03 1.80
N HIS A 326 -12.82 4.53 1.98
CA HIS A 326 -11.65 4.04 1.27
C HIS A 326 -10.90 3.04 2.15
N GLN A 327 -10.82 1.79 1.73
CA GLN A 327 -9.99 0.77 2.37
C GLN A 327 -8.66 0.60 1.64
N LYS A 328 -7.57 0.46 2.39
CA LYS A 328 -6.19 0.37 1.83
C LYS A 328 -6.06 -0.61 0.66
N LYS A 329 -6.72 -1.77 0.74
CA LYS A 329 -6.65 -2.83 -0.29
C LYS A 329 -7.74 -2.70 -1.36
N TYR A 330 -8.92 -2.19 -0.99
CA TYR A 330 -10.11 -2.28 -1.83
C TYR A 330 -10.45 -0.97 -2.56
N GLY A 331 -9.82 0.15 -2.18
CA GLY A 331 -10.20 1.45 -2.69
C GLY A 331 -11.50 1.95 -2.05
N TRP A 332 -12.19 2.84 -2.75
CA TRP A 332 -13.50 3.32 -2.35
C TRP A 332 -14.56 2.22 -2.48
N SER A 333 -15.37 2.03 -1.43
CA SER A 333 -16.61 1.27 -1.53
C SER A 333 -17.63 2.00 -2.41
N GLU A 334 -18.67 1.27 -2.82
CA GLU A 334 -19.90 1.89 -3.27
C GLU A 334 -20.50 2.77 -2.15
N TRP A 335 -21.42 3.66 -2.54
CA TRP A 335 -22.20 4.44 -1.58
C TRP A 335 -23.23 3.56 -0.91
N GLU A 336 -23.15 3.47 0.42
CA GLU A 336 -24.11 2.80 1.27
C GLU A 336 -25.14 3.80 1.81
N ILE A 337 -26.34 3.31 2.11
CA ILE A 337 -27.44 4.08 2.66
C ILE A 337 -27.92 3.41 3.95
N ASP A 338 -28.17 4.21 4.97
CA ASP A 338 -28.89 3.88 6.22
C ASP A 338 -28.71 2.47 6.81
N GLY A 339 -27.67 2.32 7.61
CA GLY A 339 -27.44 1.13 8.43
C GLY A 339 -26.66 0.04 7.71
N GLU A 340 -26.51 0.12 6.40
CA GLU A 340 -25.63 -0.77 5.63
C GLU A 340 -24.15 -0.55 5.96
N TRP A 341 -23.31 -1.58 5.81
CA TRP A 341 -21.90 -1.48 6.16
C TRP A 341 -21.07 -0.96 4.98
N ALA A 342 -20.50 0.23 5.14
CA ALA A 342 -19.44 0.70 4.25
C ALA A 342 -18.10 0.12 4.71
N GLY A 343 -17.54 -0.77 3.88
CA GLY A 343 -16.26 -1.45 4.10
C GLY A 343 -16.40 -2.94 4.46
N VAL A 344 -15.39 -3.72 4.09
CA VAL A 344 -15.32 -5.16 4.35
C VAL A 344 -14.84 -5.42 5.78
N ARG A 345 -15.76 -5.86 6.64
CA ARG A 345 -15.49 -6.27 8.03
C ARG A 345 -14.58 -7.51 8.11
N GLY A 346 -13.73 -7.58 9.13
CA GLY A 346 -12.88 -8.74 9.40
C GLY A 346 -11.79 -9.03 8.34
N ALA A 347 -11.65 -8.17 7.33
CA ALA A 347 -10.67 -8.35 6.25
C ALA A 347 -9.23 -8.03 6.69
N SER A 348 -9.02 -7.65 7.96
CA SER A 348 -7.76 -7.12 8.45
C SER A 348 -7.26 -5.91 7.64
N CYS A 349 -8.19 -5.11 7.11
CA CYS A 349 -7.93 -4.02 6.17
C CYS A 349 -8.49 -2.70 6.71
N GLN A 350 -7.60 -1.74 6.94
CA GLN A 350 -7.94 -0.42 7.49
C GLN A 350 -8.74 0.45 6.53
N LEU A 351 -9.62 1.27 7.11
CA LEU A 351 -10.07 2.50 6.49
C LEU A 351 -8.93 3.53 6.48
N GLU A 352 -8.80 4.27 5.38
CA GLU A 352 -7.87 5.40 5.24
C GLU A 352 -8.63 6.73 5.03
N ALA A 353 -9.83 6.69 4.44
CA ALA A 353 -10.70 7.84 4.24
C ALA A 353 -12.19 7.49 4.34
N VAL A 354 -13.04 8.50 4.54
CA VAL A 354 -14.50 8.41 4.57
C VAL A 354 -15.14 9.63 3.91
N GLU A 355 -16.31 9.42 3.29
CA GLU A 355 -17.21 10.47 2.83
C GLU A 355 -18.61 10.20 3.38
N ILE A 356 -19.27 11.23 3.92
CA ILE A 356 -20.59 11.14 4.54
C ILE A 356 -21.40 12.37 4.12
N ARG A 357 -22.66 12.19 3.74
CA ARG A 357 -23.57 13.28 3.42
C ARG A 357 -25.03 12.90 3.63
N ASN A 358 -25.88 13.91 3.75
CA ASN A 358 -27.29 13.75 3.44
C ASN A 358 -27.45 13.63 1.91
N PRO A 359 -28.13 12.60 1.37
CA PRO A 359 -28.51 12.56 -0.04
C PRO A 359 -29.65 13.55 -0.31
N GLU A 360 -29.74 14.06 -1.53
CA GLU A 360 -30.88 14.87 -1.96
C GLU A 360 -32.01 14.01 -2.50
N LEU A 361 -31.67 12.85 -3.06
CA LEU A 361 -32.60 11.91 -3.68
C LEU A 361 -32.10 10.49 -3.46
N LEU A 362 -33.04 9.55 -3.37
CA LEU A 362 -32.71 8.13 -3.44
C LEU A 362 -33.40 7.51 -4.66
N ILE A 363 -32.64 6.83 -5.50
CA ILE A 363 -33.14 6.31 -6.77
C ILE A 363 -32.93 4.81 -6.85
N GLN A 364 -33.91 4.10 -7.41
CA GLN A 364 -33.85 2.68 -7.67
C GLN A 364 -34.27 2.39 -9.12
N ALA A 365 -33.54 1.52 -9.80
CA ALA A 365 -33.81 1.11 -11.17
C ALA A 365 -34.37 -0.31 -11.24
N HIS A 366 -35.38 -0.51 -12.08
CA HIS A 366 -35.76 -1.84 -12.57
C HIS A 366 -35.11 -2.07 -13.93
N VAL A 367 -34.20 -3.04 -14.00
CA VAL A 367 -33.44 -3.36 -15.20
C VAL A 367 -33.89 -4.71 -15.76
N GLN A 368 -33.99 -4.79 -17.09
CA GLN A 368 -34.33 -6.02 -17.80
C GLN A 368 -33.54 -7.22 -17.25
N THR A 369 -34.25 -8.32 -17.00
CA THR A 369 -33.77 -9.59 -16.41
C THR A 369 -33.10 -9.52 -15.04
N LYS A 370 -32.76 -8.34 -14.52
CA LYS A 370 -32.21 -8.15 -13.18
C LYS A 370 -33.28 -7.78 -12.14
N GLY A 371 -34.40 -7.20 -12.57
CA GLY A 371 -35.41 -6.68 -11.67
C GLY A 371 -34.98 -5.38 -11.01
N TRP A 372 -35.53 -5.10 -9.83
CA TRP A 372 -35.14 -3.95 -9.01
C TRP A 372 -33.73 -4.12 -8.45
N LEU A 373 -32.83 -3.20 -8.80
CA LEU A 373 -31.49 -3.11 -8.25
C LEU A 373 -31.51 -2.47 -6.85
N THR A 374 -30.38 -2.47 -6.15
CA THR A 374 -30.24 -1.75 -4.86
C THR A 374 -30.51 -0.25 -5.06
N LYS A 375 -31.17 0.36 -4.08
CA LYS A 375 -31.40 1.81 -4.03
C LYS A 375 -30.06 2.52 -3.83
N VAL A 376 -29.84 3.64 -4.53
CA VAL A 376 -28.59 4.43 -4.48
C VAL A 376 -28.90 5.92 -4.32
N PRO A 377 -27.99 6.72 -3.74
CA PRO A 377 -28.19 8.16 -3.61
C PRO A 377 -27.87 8.90 -4.92
N ASP A 378 -28.26 10.17 -5.02
CA ASP A 378 -27.81 11.10 -6.08
C ASP A 378 -26.28 11.02 -6.28
N GLY A 379 -25.79 11.09 -7.52
CA GLY A 379 -24.37 11.01 -7.87
C GLY A 379 -23.88 9.58 -8.16
N CYS A 380 -24.75 8.57 -8.08
CA CYS A 380 -24.46 7.19 -8.47
C CYS A 380 -25.06 6.85 -9.84
N VAL A 381 -24.46 5.86 -10.52
CA VAL A 381 -25.04 5.25 -11.72
C VAL A 381 -26.29 4.46 -11.33
N ILE A 382 -27.41 4.76 -11.97
CA ILE A 382 -28.72 4.14 -11.73
C ILE A 382 -29.05 3.27 -12.94
N GLY A 383 -28.82 1.96 -12.83
CA GLY A 383 -29.02 1.00 -13.92
C GLY A 383 -27.74 0.24 -14.25
N THR A 384 -27.52 -0.04 -15.53
CA THR A 384 -26.29 -0.71 -16.01
C THR A 384 -25.74 0.00 -17.23
N THR A 385 -24.43 0.23 -17.30
CA THR A 385 -23.79 0.84 -18.49
C THR A 385 -23.13 -0.23 -19.35
N GLY A 386 -23.44 -0.28 -20.65
CA GLY A 386 -22.76 -1.16 -21.62
C GLY A 386 -23.08 -2.64 -21.48
N ALA A 387 -24.05 -3.00 -20.63
CA ALA A 387 -24.45 -4.38 -20.41
C ALA A 387 -25.45 -4.90 -21.46
N GLY A 388 -25.97 -4.04 -22.35
CA GLY A 388 -27.02 -4.41 -23.29
C GLY A 388 -28.37 -4.66 -22.63
N LEU A 389 -28.55 -4.24 -21.38
CA LEU A 389 -29.80 -4.39 -20.62
C LEU A 389 -30.48 -3.02 -20.50
N ARG A 390 -31.76 -2.96 -20.87
CA ARG A 390 -32.52 -1.71 -20.79
C ARG A 390 -33.04 -1.43 -19.38
N LEU A 391 -33.21 -0.15 -19.10
CA LEU A 391 -34.03 0.35 -18.02
C LEU A 391 -35.51 0.14 -18.38
N GLU A 392 -36.30 -0.40 -17.46
CA GLU A 392 -37.74 -0.65 -17.65
C GLU A 392 -38.58 0.24 -16.74
N ALA A 393 -38.11 0.51 -15.52
CA ALA A 393 -38.74 1.45 -14.61
C ALA A 393 -37.75 2.12 -13.65
N LEU A 394 -38.20 3.21 -13.04
CA LEU A 394 -37.53 3.93 -11.96
C LEU A 394 -38.49 4.14 -10.78
N LYS A 395 -37.91 4.17 -9.58
CA LYS A 395 -38.49 4.80 -8.39
C LYS A 395 -37.51 5.87 -7.94
N ILE A 396 -37.99 7.11 -7.80
CA ILE A 396 -37.20 8.22 -7.28
C ILE A 396 -37.91 8.67 -6.02
N ASP A 397 -37.24 8.52 -4.88
CA ASP A 397 -37.63 9.10 -3.61
C ASP A 397 -37.20 10.57 -3.62
N PRO A 398 -38.15 11.52 -3.72
CA PRO A 398 -37.82 12.92 -3.81
C PRO A 398 -37.38 13.51 -2.46
N LEU A 399 -37.47 12.73 -1.37
CA LEU A 399 -37.24 13.19 0.01
C LEU A 399 -38.05 14.48 0.28
N GLU A 400 -37.36 15.57 0.62
CA GLU A 400 -37.99 16.88 0.91
C GLU A 400 -38.23 17.74 -0.35
N LYS A 401 -37.87 17.25 -1.54
CA LYS A 401 -38.02 17.98 -2.80
C LYS A 401 -39.36 17.64 -3.48
N THR A 402 -39.74 18.49 -4.45
CA THR A 402 -40.78 18.15 -5.43
C THR A 402 -40.11 17.85 -6.76
N ILE A 403 -40.39 16.67 -7.32
CA ILE A 403 -39.91 16.28 -8.65
C ILE A 403 -41.11 15.96 -9.51
N LYS A 404 -41.11 16.43 -10.77
CA LYS A 404 -42.07 15.97 -11.77
C LYS A 404 -41.41 15.16 -12.85
N VAL A 405 -42.12 14.16 -13.37
CA VAL A 405 -41.58 13.24 -14.37
C VAL A 405 -42.57 13.00 -15.49
N LYS A 406 -42.07 13.07 -16.73
CA LYS A 406 -42.72 12.47 -17.89
C LYS A 406 -41.80 11.40 -18.45
N ALA A 407 -42.36 10.28 -18.88
CA ALA A 407 -41.58 9.22 -19.50
C ALA A 407 -42.21 8.80 -20.82
N HIS A 408 -41.38 8.58 -21.82
CA HIS A 408 -41.78 7.85 -23.02
C HIS A 408 -41.52 6.36 -22.77
N ILE A 409 -42.59 5.57 -22.77
CA ILE A 409 -42.54 4.12 -22.58
C ILE A 409 -42.75 3.47 -23.94
N GLN A 410 -41.96 2.44 -24.25
CA GLN A 410 -42.13 1.68 -25.47
C GLN A 410 -43.60 1.26 -25.64
N THR A 411 -44.16 1.49 -26.84
CA THR A 411 -45.56 1.22 -27.24
C THR A 411 -46.64 2.06 -26.56
N ASP A 412 -46.43 2.57 -25.35
CA ASP A 412 -47.43 3.38 -24.64
C ASP A 412 -47.29 4.88 -24.91
N GLY A 413 -46.14 5.32 -25.40
CA GLY A 413 -45.88 6.73 -25.71
C GLY A 413 -45.53 7.54 -24.46
N TRP A 414 -45.79 8.85 -24.51
CA TRP A 414 -45.58 9.75 -23.38
C TRP A 414 -46.63 9.57 -22.29
N VAL A 415 -46.16 9.34 -21.07
CA VAL A 415 -46.96 9.32 -19.84
C VAL A 415 -46.48 10.44 -18.93
N ASP A 416 -47.41 11.27 -18.46
CA ASP A 416 -47.15 12.33 -17.48
C ASP A 416 -47.49 11.82 -16.08
N TYR A 417 -46.47 11.71 -15.22
CA TYR A 417 -46.64 11.27 -13.83
C TYR A 417 -46.91 12.44 -12.89
N GLY A 418 -46.81 13.70 -13.36
CA GLY A 418 -46.87 14.87 -12.51
C GLY A 418 -45.83 14.81 -11.40
N ALA A 419 -46.18 15.33 -10.22
CA ALA A 419 -45.33 15.24 -9.04
C ALA A 419 -45.27 13.80 -8.51
N ILE A 420 -44.07 13.27 -8.37
CA ILE A 420 -43.86 11.88 -7.94
C ILE A 420 -43.68 11.77 -6.43
N THR A 421 -43.87 10.56 -5.91
CA THR A 421 -43.56 10.15 -4.53
C THR A 421 -42.58 8.99 -4.55
N LYS A 422 -42.03 8.60 -3.39
CA LYS A 422 -41.16 7.42 -3.25
C LYS A 422 -41.78 6.11 -3.78
N ASP A 423 -43.11 6.04 -3.84
CA ASP A 423 -43.87 4.87 -4.26
C ASP A 423 -44.26 4.92 -5.75
N THR A 424 -44.05 6.05 -6.43
CA THR A 424 -44.37 6.21 -7.86
C THR A 424 -43.43 5.36 -8.72
N ILE A 425 -43.99 4.44 -9.50
CA ILE A 425 -43.26 3.66 -10.50
C ILE A 425 -43.34 4.39 -11.84
N ILE A 426 -42.19 4.90 -12.31
CA ILE A 426 -42.04 5.56 -13.61
C ILE A 426 -41.61 4.49 -14.62
N GLY A 427 -42.40 4.19 -15.64
CA GLY A 427 -42.17 3.06 -16.55
C GLY A 427 -43.04 1.84 -16.22
N THR A 428 -42.55 0.64 -16.53
CA THR A 428 -43.30 -0.62 -16.32
C THR A 428 -42.43 -1.71 -15.70
N THR A 429 -43.05 -2.62 -14.95
CA THR A 429 -42.38 -3.80 -14.37
C THR A 429 -43.05 -5.07 -14.88
N GLY A 430 -42.27 -5.99 -15.46
CA GLY A 430 -42.78 -7.30 -15.93
C GLY A 430 -43.43 -7.29 -17.31
N GLU A 431 -43.68 -6.13 -17.91
CA GLU A 431 -44.28 -6.00 -19.25
C GLU A 431 -43.27 -6.08 -20.40
N LYS A 432 -41.97 -6.18 -20.09
CA LYS A 432 -40.86 -6.18 -21.06
C LYS A 432 -40.82 -4.94 -21.97
N LYS A 433 -41.41 -3.82 -21.53
CA LYS A 433 -41.33 -2.52 -22.21
C LYS A 433 -40.16 -1.73 -21.64
N ARG A 434 -39.36 -1.13 -22.52
CA ARG A 434 -38.25 -0.25 -22.11
C ARG A 434 -38.74 1.16 -21.83
N LEU A 435 -38.05 1.81 -20.91
CA LEU A 435 -38.08 3.25 -20.74
C LEU A 435 -37.22 3.87 -21.85
N GLU A 436 -37.83 4.64 -22.74
CA GLU A 436 -37.18 5.14 -23.96
C GLU A 436 -36.65 6.57 -23.79
N CYS A 437 -37.40 7.41 -23.07
CA CYS A 437 -37.06 8.81 -22.86
C CYS A 437 -37.61 9.31 -21.53
N LEU A 438 -36.92 10.26 -20.90
CA LEU A 438 -37.36 10.93 -19.67
C LEU A 438 -37.39 12.44 -19.89
N CYS A 439 -38.30 13.09 -19.18
CA CYS A 439 -38.30 14.52 -18.91
C CYS A 439 -38.43 14.68 -17.40
N LEU A 440 -37.44 15.33 -16.78
CA LEU A 440 -37.41 15.54 -15.33
C LEU A 440 -37.53 17.03 -15.04
N GLU A 441 -38.33 17.38 -14.05
CA GLU A 441 -38.44 18.74 -13.48
C GLU A 441 -38.02 18.70 -12.02
N GLY A 442 -37.01 19.48 -11.64
CA GLY A 442 -36.52 19.58 -10.28
C GLY A 442 -35.21 20.35 -10.16
N ASP A 443 -34.74 20.56 -8.93
CA ASP A 443 -33.50 21.28 -8.67
C ASP A 443 -32.27 20.36 -8.66
N PHE A 444 -31.90 19.87 -9.84
CA PHE A 444 -30.74 19.01 -10.09
C PHE A 444 -30.37 18.98 -11.59
N GLU A 445 -29.21 18.40 -11.90
CA GLU A 445 -28.82 18.02 -13.25
C GLU A 445 -28.86 16.50 -13.41
N TRP A 446 -29.06 16.03 -14.63
CA TRP A 446 -29.11 14.61 -14.93
C TRP A 446 -28.57 14.30 -16.32
N ARG A 447 -28.22 13.04 -16.54
CA ARG A 447 -27.79 12.51 -17.83
C ARG A 447 -28.26 11.07 -18.01
N ALA A 448 -28.38 10.63 -19.26
CA ALA A 448 -28.76 9.26 -19.59
C ALA A 448 -27.62 8.53 -20.30
N HIS A 449 -27.48 7.25 -20.02
CA HIS A 449 -26.63 6.35 -20.79
C HIS A 449 -27.49 5.61 -21.81
N LEU A 450 -27.20 5.83 -23.08
CA LEU A 450 -27.88 5.19 -24.19
C LEU A 450 -27.01 4.09 -24.78
N ALA A 451 -27.61 2.92 -25.03
CA ALA A 451 -26.91 1.81 -25.64
C ALA A 451 -26.24 2.25 -26.96
N LYS A 452 -24.96 1.90 -27.13
CA LYS A 452 -24.13 2.23 -28.31
C LYS A 452 -23.80 3.72 -28.51
N SER A 453 -24.40 4.64 -27.76
CA SER A 453 -24.11 6.09 -27.84
C SER A 453 -23.37 6.62 -26.61
N GLY A 454 -23.42 5.92 -25.47
CA GLY A 454 -22.75 6.33 -24.24
C GLY A 454 -23.57 7.33 -23.43
N TRP A 455 -22.88 8.08 -22.57
CA TRP A 455 -23.49 9.13 -21.73
C TRP A 455 -23.82 10.37 -22.55
N THR A 456 -25.02 10.92 -22.35
CA THR A 456 -25.34 12.29 -22.75
C THR A 456 -24.59 13.30 -21.89
N ASP A 457 -24.55 14.55 -22.35
CA ASP A 457 -24.12 15.67 -21.53
C ASP A 457 -25.04 15.84 -20.31
N TRP A 458 -24.50 16.45 -19.26
CA TRP A 458 -25.29 16.88 -18.11
C TRP A 458 -26.31 17.93 -18.56
N THR A 459 -27.56 17.73 -18.16
CA THR A 459 -28.69 18.57 -18.57
C THR A 459 -29.50 18.93 -17.33
N GLU A 460 -29.98 20.17 -17.28
CA GLU A 460 -30.84 20.64 -16.20
C GLU A 460 -32.20 19.92 -16.24
N ALA A 461 -32.73 19.57 -15.07
CA ALA A 461 -34.09 19.06 -14.93
C ALA A 461 -35.11 20.22 -14.96
N ASP A 462 -35.27 20.85 -16.12
CA ASP A 462 -36.11 22.04 -16.34
C ASP A 462 -37.58 21.73 -16.68
N GLY A 463 -37.95 20.44 -16.76
CA GLY A 463 -39.29 20.00 -17.19
C GLY A 463 -39.57 20.16 -18.70
N VAL A 464 -38.56 20.50 -19.49
CA VAL A 464 -38.63 20.67 -20.95
C VAL A 464 -37.66 19.74 -21.67
N ALA A 465 -36.42 19.65 -21.20
CA ALA A 465 -35.38 18.82 -21.78
C ALA A 465 -35.73 17.34 -21.66
N THR A 466 -35.49 16.60 -22.75
CA THR A 466 -35.73 15.16 -22.80
C THR A 466 -34.45 14.42 -23.14
N LEU A 467 -34.11 13.38 -22.36
CA LEU A 467 -32.97 12.52 -22.63
C LEU A 467 -33.44 11.08 -22.84
N GLY A 468 -32.99 10.49 -23.94
CA GLY A 468 -33.49 9.21 -24.44
C GLY A 468 -33.55 9.17 -25.95
N THR A 469 -34.18 8.12 -26.48
CA THR A 469 -34.52 8.08 -27.90
C THR A 469 -35.97 7.66 -28.08
N VAL A 470 -36.76 8.54 -28.70
CA VAL A 470 -38.13 8.21 -29.10
C VAL A 470 -38.07 7.56 -30.48
N GLY A 471 -38.52 6.31 -30.60
CA GLY A 471 -38.67 5.63 -31.89
C GLY A 471 -37.38 5.18 -32.61
N GLN A 472 -36.18 5.38 -32.03
CA GLN A 472 -34.90 5.03 -32.68
C GLN A 472 -34.36 3.64 -32.28
N SER A 473 -35.13 2.85 -31.53
CA SER A 473 -34.73 1.52 -31.04
C SER A 473 -33.44 1.48 -30.21
N LEU A 474 -32.93 2.64 -29.75
CA LEU A 474 -31.81 2.72 -28.81
C LEU A 474 -32.37 2.75 -27.39
N GLN A 475 -31.94 1.77 -26.58
CA GLN A 475 -32.43 1.62 -25.23
C GLN A 475 -31.63 2.47 -24.24
N MET A 476 -32.33 3.13 -23.32
CA MET A 476 -31.72 3.70 -22.14
C MET A 476 -31.29 2.55 -21.22
N GLU A 477 -30.03 2.55 -20.77
CA GLU A 477 -29.49 1.50 -19.91
C GLU A 477 -29.25 1.97 -18.47
N ALA A 478 -28.97 3.26 -18.29
CA ALA A 478 -28.79 3.89 -16.99
C ALA A 478 -29.08 5.39 -17.03
N ILE A 479 -29.24 6.00 -15.85
CA ILE A 479 -29.18 7.45 -15.66
C ILE A 479 -28.19 7.79 -14.53
N GLU A 480 -27.78 9.05 -14.48
CA GLU A 480 -27.16 9.65 -13.30
C GLU A 480 -27.85 10.99 -13.01
N ILE A 481 -27.96 11.32 -11.73
CA ILE A 481 -28.51 12.58 -11.24
C ILE A 481 -27.48 13.19 -10.31
N ARG A 482 -27.23 14.50 -10.35
CA ARG A 482 -26.33 15.20 -9.43
C ARG A 482 -26.90 16.55 -9.02
N ARG A 483 -26.36 17.08 -7.93
CA ARG A 483 -26.65 18.44 -7.44
C ARG A 483 -26.12 19.47 -8.44
N LYS A 484 -26.83 20.59 -8.56
CA LYS A 484 -26.36 21.78 -9.28
C LYS A 484 -25.18 22.43 -8.58
#